data_AF-A0A8K1FUD9-F1
#
_entry.id   AF-A0A8K1FUD9-F1
#
_cell.length_a   1.000
_cell.length_b   1.000
_cell.length_c   1.000
_cell.angle_alpha   90.00
_cell.angle_beta   90.00
_cell.angle_gamma   90.00
#
_symmetry.space_group_name_H-M   'P 1'
#
loop_
_entity.id
_entity.type
_entity.pdbx_description
1 polymer ?
#
loop_
_entity_poly.entity_id
_entity_poly.type
_entity_poly.pdbx_seq_one_letter_code
_entity_poly.pdbx_strand_id
1 'polypeptide(L)'
;MTKAPGSFRPQGWLRERVAAAVASGTRTVLYEGPVRALCPLVPNNVNTMAAAALAAPHLGFDGVTACLVADPSVPNWHVIKVEVTVVSPWCPQ
;
A
#
# COMPACT_ATOMS: atom_id res chain seq x y z
N MET A 1 1.09 3.40 1.39
CA MET A 1 -0.07 4.20 1.80
C MET A 1 -0.26 4.03 3.29
N THR A 2 -0.39 5.14 4.01
CA THR A 2 -0.71 5.17 5.45
C THR A 2 -2.02 5.91 5.67
N LYS A 3 -2.93 5.37 6.49
CA LYS A 3 -4.20 6.01 6.85
C LYS A 3 -4.78 5.47 8.16
N ALA A 4 -5.78 6.17 8.68
CA ALA A 4 -6.55 5.71 9.83
C ALA A 4 -7.10 4.28 9.63
N PRO A 5 -7.00 3.38 10.63
CA PRO A 5 -7.44 1.99 10.52
C PRO A 5 -8.93 1.85 10.11
N GLY A 6 -9.82 2.66 10.69
CA GLY A 6 -11.27 2.63 10.40
C GLY A 6 -11.65 3.10 8.99
N SER A 7 -10.73 3.72 8.26
CA SER A 7 -10.99 4.22 6.92
C SER A 7 -10.78 3.14 5.85
N PHE A 8 -10.13 2.01 6.15
CA PHE A 8 -9.96 0.93 5.17
C PHE A 8 -11.30 0.26 4.82
N ARG A 9 -11.40 -0.28 3.60
CA ARG A 9 -12.51 -1.12 3.16
C ARG A 9 -11.97 -2.49 2.71
N PRO A 10 -11.46 -3.31 3.65
CA PRO A 10 -10.76 -4.55 3.33
C PRO A 10 -11.72 -5.69 2.95
N GLN A 11 -11.21 -6.61 2.15
CA GLN A 11 -11.83 -7.85 1.73
C GLN A 11 -10.93 -9.04 2.09
N GLY A 12 -11.51 -10.24 2.11
CA GLY A 12 -10.78 -11.46 2.45
C GLY A 12 -10.05 -11.39 3.79
N TRP A 13 -8.88 -12.01 3.85
CA TRP A 13 -8.05 -12.12 5.04
C TRP A 13 -7.59 -10.76 5.61
N LEU A 14 -7.57 -9.71 4.79
CA LEU A 14 -7.13 -8.38 5.22
C LEU A 14 -8.10 -7.74 6.22
N ARG A 15 -9.36 -8.21 6.27
CA ARG A 15 -10.37 -7.76 7.24
C ARG A 15 -9.92 -8.01 8.68
N GLU A 16 -9.45 -9.21 8.96
CA GLU A 16 -9.00 -9.62 10.29
C GLU A 16 -7.78 -8.81 10.73
N ARG A 17 -6.83 -8.56 9.81
CA ARG A 17 -5.66 -7.72 10.10
C ARG A 17 -6.03 -6.27 10.40
N VAL A 18 -6.98 -5.69 9.66
CA VAL A 18 -7.45 -4.33 9.95
C VAL A 18 -8.16 -4.27 11.30
N ALA A 19 -9.01 -5.26 11.62
CA ALA A 19 -9.68 -5.33 12.91
C ALA A 19 -8.67 -5.44 14.07
N ALA A 20 -7.63 -6.28 13.91
CA ALA A 20 -6.55 -6.38 14.88
C ALA A 20 -5.78 -5.07 15.02
N ALA A 21 -5.51 -4.35 13.93
CA ALA A 21 -4.85 -3.04 13.97
C ALA A 21 -5.70 -2.00 14.71
N VAL A 22 -7.02 -1.97 14.48
CA VAL A 22 -7.97 -1.11 15.23
C VAL A 22 -7.92 -1.43 16.72
N ALA A 23 -8.00 -2.70 17.09
CA ALA A 23 -7.99 -3.15 18.48
C ALA A 23 -6.65 -2.85 19.18
N SER A 24 -5.53 -2.99 18.47
CA SER A 24 -4.21 -2.71 19.01
C SER A 24 -3.99 -1.24 19.35
N GLY A 25 -4.65 -0.32 18.62
CA GLY A 25 -4.38 1.12 18.73
C GLY A 25 -2.95 1.51 18.34
N THR A 26 -2.22 0.65 17.61
CA THR A 26 -0.82 0.90 17.22
C THR A 26 -0.63 0.95 15.70
N ARG A 27 0.43 1.65 15.26
CA ARG A 27 0.85 1.69 13.86
C ARG A 27 1.25 0.29 13.39
N THR A 28 0.52 -0.23 12.41
CA THR A 28 0.63 -1.63 11.96
C THR A 28 0.79 -1.71 10.43
N VAL A 29 1.76 -2.48 9.95
CA VAL A 29 1.86 -2.84 8.53
C VAL A 29 0.86 -3.96 8.25
N LEU A 30 -0.16 -3.67 7.45
CA LEU A 30 -1.21 -4.62 7.10
C LEU A 30 -0.79 -5.53 5.94
N TYR A 31 -0.05 -4.96 5.00
CA TYR A 31 0.38 -5.62 3.77
C TYR A 31 1.69 -5.02 3.27
N GLU A 32 2.58 -5.88 2.79
CA GLU A 32 3.75 -5.51 2.00
C GLU A 32 3.97 -6.58 0.93
N GLY A 33 4.06 -6.16 -0.33
CA GLY A 33 4.20 -7.08 -1.46
C GLY A 33 3.67 -6.51 -2.78
N PRO A 34 3.54 -7.33 -3.84
CA PRO A 34 3.11 -6.88 -5.17
C PRO A 34 1.73 -6.20 -5.17
N VAL A 35 1.54 -5.19 -6.02
CA VAL A 35 0.22 -4.52 -6.15
C VAL A 35 -0.87 -5.49 -6.61
N ARG A 36 -0.54 -6.49 -7.45
CA ARG A 36 -1.51 -7.47 -7.98
C ARG A 36 -2.36 -8.13 -6.89
N ALA A 37 -1.73 -8.65 -5.84
CA ALA A 37 -2.43 -9.36 -4.79
C ALA A 37 -3.21 -8.41 -3.85
N LEU A 38 -2.81 -7.13 -3.79
CA LEU A 38 -3.49 -6.14 -2.96
C LEU A 38 -4.78 -5.60 -3.60
N CYS A 39 -4.82 -5.50 -4.93
CA CYS A 39 -5.95 -4.98 -5.68
C CYS A 39 -7.32 -5.59 -5.30
N PRO A 40 -7.50 -6.93 -5.25
CA PRO A 40 -8.78 -7.50 -4.86
C PRO A 40 -9.10 -7.29 -3.36
N LEU A 41 -8.10 -7.05 -2.52
CA LEU A 41 -8.27 -6.97 -1.07
C LEU A 41 -8.72 -5.58 -0.60
N VAL A 42 -8.30 -4.51 -1.27
CA VAL A 42 -8.63 -3.11 -0.90
C VAL A 42 -8.82 -2.22 -2.15
N PRO A 43 -9.77 -2.54 -3.04
CA PRO A 43 -9.91 -1.86 -4.34
C PRO A 43 -10.13 -0.35 -4.20
N ASN A 44 -10.82 0.10 -3.15
CA ASN A 44 -11.09 1.52 -2.88
C ASN A 44 -9.86 2.33 -2.44
N ASN A 45 -8.72 1.70 -2.18
CA ASN A 45 -7.56 2.36 -1.60
C ASN A 45 -6.31 2.25 -2.47
N VAL A 46 -6.29 1.36 -3.45
CA VAL A 46 -5.10 1.08 -4.24
C VAL A 46 -5.05 1.79 -5.59
N ASN A 47 -6.01 2.65 -5.93
CA ASN A 47 -6.05 3.31 -7.25
C ASN A 47 -4.72 3.99 -7.61
N THR A 48 -4.11 4.72 -6.67
CA THR A 48 -2.80 5.36 -6.90
C THR A 48 -1.66 4.35 -7.10
N MET A 49 -1.69 3.21 -6.40
CA MET A 49 -0.68 2.15 -6.55
C MET A 49 -0.86 1.39 -7.87
N ALA A 50 -2.11 1.13 -8.26
CA ALA A 50 -2.44 0.54 -9.55
C ALA A 50 -2.05 1.48 -10.70
N ALA A 51 -2.28 2.78 -10.55
CA ALA A 51 -1.82 3.79 -11.51
C ALA A 51 -0.29 3.79 -11.64
N ALA A 52 0.45 3.68 -10.53
CA ALA A 52 1.91 3.56 -10.56
C ALA A 52 2.36 2.28 -11.29
N ALA A 53 1.70 1.15 -11.06
CA ALA A 53 1.95 -0.09 -11.77
C ALA A 53 1.69 0.02 -13.28
N LEU A 54 0.63 0.74 -13.68
CA LEU A 54 0.33 1.02 -15.09
C LEU A 54 1.35 1.98 -15.72
N ALA A 55 1.82 2.97 -14.97
CA ALA A 55 2.81 3.96 -15.42
C ALA A 55 4.24 3.39 -15.50
N ALA A 56 4.52 2.26 -14.84
CA ALA A 56 5.79 1.56 -14.86
C ALA A 56 5.68 0.23 -15.64
N PRO A 57 5.55 0.24 -16.97
CA PRO A 57 5.23 -0.96 -17.76
C PRO A 57 6.27 -2.08 -17.64
N HIS A 58 7.54 -1.76 -17.35
CA HIS A 58 8.59 -2.75 -17.12
C HIS A 58 8.47 -3.47 -15.76
N LEU A 59 7.78 -2.88 -14.78
CA LEU A 59 7.52 -3.48 -13.47
C LEU A 59 6.12 -4.11 -13.43
N GLY A 60 5.11 -3.39 -13.92
CA GLY A 60 3.71 -3.81 -13.86
C GLY A 60 3.22 -4.05 -12.43
N PHE A 61 2.10 -4.78 -12.32
CA PHE A 61 1.46 -5.07 -11.02
C PHE A 61 2.25 -6.04 -10.14
N ASP A 62 3.16 -6.81 -10.73
CA ASP A 62 3.97 -7.80 -10.02
C ASP A 62 5.30 -7.23 -9.54
N GLY A 63 5.89 -6.27 -10.27
CA GLY A 63 7.15 -5.62 -9.93
C GLY A 63 7.00 -4.34 -9.10
N VAL A 64 5.81 -3.71 -9.07
CA VAL A 64 5.55 -2.61 -8.13
C VAL A 64 5.13 -3.17 -6.77
N THR A 65 5.89 -2.81 -5.73
CA THR A 65 5.60 -3.19 -4.35
C THR A 65 4.72 -2.16 -3.67
N ALA A 66 3.60 -2.61 -3.10
CA ALA A 66 2.74 -1.83 -2.22
C ALA A 66 3.05 -2.12 -0.76
N CYS A 67 3.01 -1.07 0.07
CA CYS A 67 3.00 -1.16 1.53
C CYS A 67 1.76 -0.44 2.07
N LEU A 68 0.94 -1.15 2.84
CA LEU A 68 -0.28 -0.63 3.46
C LEU A 68 -0.10 -0.55 4.97
N VAL A 69 -0.23 0.65 5.52
CA VAL A 69 -0.02 0.91 6.95
C VAL A 69 -1.29 1.48 7.56
N ALA A 70 -1.76 0.84 8.62
CA ALA A 70 -2.77 1.37 9.51
C ALA A 70 -2.08 2.20 10.59
N ASP A 71 -2.46 3.47 10.73
CA ASP A 71 -1.85 4.36 11.71
C ASP A 71 -2.95 5.18 12.41
N PRO A 72 -3.23 4.93 13.69
CA PRO A 72 -4.24 5.67 14.45
C PRO A 72 -3.92 7.16 14.64
N SER A 73 -2.65 7.56 14.48
CA SER A 73 -2.24 8.96 14.56
C SER A 73 -2.60 9.77 13.31
N VAL A 74 -2.92 9.09 12.19
CA VAL A 74 -3.33 9.74 10.95
C VAL A 74 -4.82 10.08 11.03
N PRO A 75 -5.21 11.36 10.90
CA PRO A 75 -6.61 11.80 10.97
C PRO A 75 -7.31 11.57 9.61
N ASN A 76 -8.19 12.47 9.16
CA ASN A 76 -9.01 12.28 7.96
C ASN A 76 -8.28 12.53 6.62
N TRP A 77 -7.02 12.14 6.51
CA TRP A 77 -6.24 12.14 5.27
C TRP A 77 -5.42 10.86 5.14
N HIS A 78 -4.75 10.68 4.01
CA HIS A 78 -3.88 9.53 3.79
C HIS A 78 -2.56 9.96 3.17
N VAL A 79 -1.46 9.31 3.58
CA VAL A 79 -0.13 9.55 3.02
C VAL A 79 0.17 8.52 1.96
N ILE A 80 0.55 9.00 0.78
CA ILE A 80 1.15 8.17 -0.26
C ILE A 80 2.63 8.54 -0.33
N LYS A 81 3.50 7.61 0.08
CA LYS A 81 4.94 7.67 -0.22
C LYS A 81 5.18 6.84 -1.48
N VAL A 82 5.90 7.40 -2.43
CA VAL A 82 6.39 6.70 -3.63
C VAL A 82 7.91 6.74 -3.59
N GLU A 83 8.52 5.59 -3.86
CA GLU A 83 9.97 5.43 -3.95
C GLU A 83 10.29 4.75 -5.27
N VAL A 84 11.26 5.29 -6.00
CA VAL A 84 11.64 4.81 -7.32
C VAL A 84 13.15 4.65 -7.33
N THR A 85 13.61 3.43 -7.59
CA THR A 85 15.02 3.12 -7.77
C THR A 85 15.27 2.88 -9.25
N VAL A 86 16.20 3.62 -9.83
CA VAL A 86 16.62 3.45 -11.22
C VAL A 86 18.01 2.86 -11.23
N VAL A 87 18.17 1.70 -11.86
CA VAL A 87 19.49 1.15 -12.15
C VAL A 87 19.87 1.63 -13.55
N SER A 88 20.66 2.70 -13.63
CA SER A 88 21.20 3.19 -14.89
C SER A 88 22.69 2.86 -14.96
N PRO A 89 23.19 2.27 -16.06
CA PRO A 89 24.62 2.09 -16.27
C PRO A 89 25.38 3.43 -16.39
N TRP A 90 24.67 4.56 -16.45
CA TRP A 90 25.23 5.91 -16.59
C TRP A 90 25.17 6.74 -15.30
N CYS A 91 24.75 6.15 -14.17
CA CYS A 91 24.75 6.82 -12.87
C CYS A 91 26.00 6.39 -12.09
N PRO A 92 27.02 7.25 -11.90
CA PRO A 92 28.17 6.89 -11.06
C PRO A 92 27.70 6.65 -9.62
N GLN A 93 28.24 5.60 -9.00
CA GLN A 93 28.03 5.24 -7.59
C GLN A 93 28.71 6.25 -6.66
#